data_AF-A0A0J5X1V6-F1
#
_entry.id   AF-A0A0J5X1V6-F1
#
_cell.length_a   1.000
_cell.length_b   1.000
_cell.length_c   1.000
_cell.angle_alpha   90.00
_cell.angle_beta   90.00
_cell.angle_gamma   90.00
#
_symmetry.space_group_name_H-M   'P 1'
#
loop_
_entity.id
_entity.type
_entity.pdbx_description
1 polymer ?
#
loop_
_entity_poly.entity_id
_entity_poly.type
_entity_poly.pdbx_seq_one_letter_code
_entity_poly.pdbx_strand_id
1 'polypeptide(L)'
;MPHVDYEVACRTIGQLIAHQVAVIAEEESRSQPDAARVAAADVERKALVAARDALQPDDAAAIARALAVYGPRAWQLNADPA
;
A
#
# COMPACT_ATOMS: atom_id res chain seq x y z
N MET A 1 -18.13 -3.40 -16.03
CA MET A 1 -17.54 -3.80 -14.74
C MET A 1 -16.36 -2.92 -14.24
N PRO A 2 -16.15 -1.66 -14.69
CA PRO A 2 -14.96 -0.88 -14.29
C PRO A 2 -14.87 -0.60 -12.78
N HIS A 3 -16.02 -0.60 -12.10
CA HIS A 3 -16.07 -0.42 -10.65
C HIS A 3 -15.43 -1.57 -9.87
N VAL A 4 -15.46 -2.82 -10.36
CA VAL A 4 -14.88 -3.94 -9.61
C VAL A 4 -13.36 -3.83 -9.56
N ASP A 5 -12.72 -3.54 -10.69
CA ASP A 5 -11.27 -3.40 -10.77
C ASP A 5 -10.77 -2.18 -10.00
N TYR A 6 -11.53 -1.08 -10.02
CA TYR A 6 -11.28 0.09 -9.18
C TYR A 6 -11.28 -0.28 -7.69
N GLU A 7 -12.33 -0.96 -7.21
CA GLU A 7 -12.43 -1.40 -5.81
C GLU A 7 -11.30 -2.37 -5.44
N VAL A 8 -10.93 -3.28 -6.34
CA VAL A 8 -9.78 -4.17 -6.13
C VAL A 8 -8.49 -3.35 -6.00
N ALA A 9 -8.24 -2.39 -6.88
CA ALA A 9 -7.06 -1.54 -6.82
C ALA A 9 -7.00 -0.72 -5.52
N CYS A 10 -8.12 -0.10 -5.12
CA CYS A 10 -8.23 0.63 -3.86
C CYS A 10 -7.96 -0.26 -2.65
N ARG A 11 -8.51 -1.49 -2.64
CA ARG A 11 -8.29 -2.47 -1.59
C ARG A 11 -6.82 -2.92 -1.54
N THR A 12 -6.22 -3.23 -2.68
CA THR A 12 -4.81 -3.63 -2.80
C THR A 12 -3.88 -2.56 -2.25
N ILE A 13 -4.07 -1.29 -2.65
CA ILE A 13 -3.28 -0.19 -2.14
C ILE A 13 -3.55 0.03 -0.64
N GLY A 14 -4.81 -0.08 -0.21
CA GLY A 14 -5.21 0.01 1.20
C GLY A 14 -4.50 -1.02 2.10
N GLN A 15 -4.34 -2.26 1.63
CA GLN A 15 -3.60 -3.29 2.36
C GLN A 15 -2.12 -2.91 2.54
N LEU A 16 -1.48 -2.39 1.50
CA LEU A 16 -0.09 -1.96 1.56
C LEU A 16 0.09 -0.77 2.51
N ILE A 17 -0.85 0.18 2.52
CA ILE A 17 -0.86 1.30 3.49
C ILE A 17 -0.94 0.76 4.92
N ALA A 18 -1.86 -0.16 5.19
CA ALA A 18 -2.03 -0.76 6.51
C ALA A 18 -0.75 -1.47 6.98
N HIS A 19 -0.06 -2.15 6.06
CA HIS A 19 1.23 -2.78 6.37
C HIS A 19 2.29 -1.75 6.76
N GLN A 20 2.44 -0.65 6.02
CA GLN A 20 3.41 0.39 6.38
C GLN A 20 3.10 1.03 7.74
N VAL A 21 1.80 1.23 8.05
CA VAL A 21 1.38 1.69 9.38
C VAL A 21 1.78 0.68 10.47
N ALA A 22 1.61 -0.62 10.22
CA ALA A 22 2.02 -1.65 11.17
C ALA A 22 3.54 -1.67 11.39
N VAL A 23 4.35 -1.51 10.32
CA VAL A 23 5.81 -1.40 10.42
C VAL A 23 6.23 -0.20 11.26
N ILE A 24 5.60 0.96 11.05
CA ILE A 24 5.87 2.17 11.85
C ILE A 24 5.54 1.91 13.33
N ALA A 25 4.35 1.40 13.62
CA ALA A 25 3.91 1.14 14.98
C ALA A 25 4.79 0.11 15.70
N GLU A 26 5.21 -0.95 14.99
CA GLU A 26 6.13 -1.95 15.52
C GLU A 26 7.47 -1.30 15.90
N GLU A 27 8.07 -0.52 15.01
CA GLU A 27 9.35 0.15 15.27
C GLU A 27 9.27 1.16 16.41
N GLU A 28 8.22 1.98 16.46
CA GLU A 28 8.00 2.96 17.52
C GLU A 28 7.82 2.30 18.90
N SER A 29 7.34 1.04 18.93
CA SER A 29 7.17 0.28 20.18
C SER A 29 8.48 -0.31 20.73
N ARG A 30 9.57 -0.32 19.94
CA ARG A 30 10.85 -0.93 20.35
C ARG A 30 11.59 -0.05 21.36
N SER A 31 12.38 -0.68 22.23
CA SER A 31 13.20 0.05 23.21
C SER A 31 14.28 0.94 22.56
N GLN A 32 14.69 0.61 21.35
CA GLN A 32 15.58 1.40 20.50
C GLN A 32 15.00 1.43 19.08
N PRO A 33 14.09 2.38 18.78
CA PRO A 33 13.47 2.49 17.46
C PRO A 33 14.47 2.80 16.36
N ASP A 34 14.32 2.17 15.20
CA ASP A 34 15.08 2.54 14.00
C ASP A 34 14.37 3.69 13.26
N ALA A 35 14.84 4.91 13.50
CA ALA A 35 14.31 6.12 12.86
C ALA A 35 14.41 6.09 11.33
N ALA A 36 15.39 5.40 10.75
CA ALA A 36 15.52 5.28 9.29
C ALA A 36 14.46 4.33 8.73
N ARG A 37 14.18 3.23 9.44
CA ARG A 37 13.09 2.30 9.08
C ARG A 37 11.72 2.97 9.18
N VAL A 38 11.46 3.75 10.23
CA VAL A 38 10.22 4.53 10.38
C VAL A 38 10.08 5.54 9.25
N ALA A 39 11.14 6.29 8.93
CA ALA A 39 11.11 7.28 7.85
C ALA A 39 10.85 6.62 6.48
N ALA A 40 11.50 5.49 6.19
CA ALA A 40 11.28 4.75 4.95
C ALA A 40 9.83 4.25 4.82
N ALA A 41 9.28 3.69 5.90
CA ALA A 41 7.90 3.22 5.93
C ALA A 41 6.89 4.37 5.76
N ASP A 42 7.15 5.54 6.36
CA ASP A 42 6.28 6.71 6.20
C ASP A 42 6.33 7.31 4.79
N VAL A 43 7.49 7.32 4.13
CA VAL A 43 7.63 7.73 2.72
C VAL A 43 6.79 6.82 1.81
N GLU A 44 6.94 5.50 1.96
CA GLU A 44 6.16 4.53 1.17
C GLU A 44 4.65 4.66 1.45
N ARG A 45 4.25 4.79 2.73
CA ARG A 45 2.86 5.01 3.13
C ARG A 45 2.26 6.24 2.45
N LYS A 46 2.98 7.37 2.44
CA LYS A 46 2.55 8.62 1.79
C LYS A 46 2.41 8.45 0.27
N ALA A 47 3.36 7.77 -0.36
CA ALA A 47 3.29 7.48 -1.79
C ALA A 47 2.06 6.63 -2.16
N LEU A 48 1.77 5.60 -1.36
CA LEU A 48 0.60 4.73 -1.55
C LEU A 48 -0.72 5.48 -1.33
N VAL A 49 -0.81 6.35 -0.31
CA VAL A 49 -1.98 7.21 -0.10
C VAL A 49 -2.21 8.12 -1.32
N ALA A 50 -1.17 8.79 -1.79
CA ALA A 50 -1.27 9.65 -2.98
C ALA A 50 -1.69 8.86 -4.23
N ALA A 51 -1.16 7.64 -4.42
CA ALA A 51 -1.53 6.78 -5.53
C ALA A 51 -3.00 6.33 -5.47
N ARG A 52 -3.52 6.03 -4.27
CA ARG A 52 -4.93 5.67 -4.08
C ARG A 52 -5.84 6.87 -4.33
N ASP A 53 -5.50 8.02 -3.76
CA ASP A 53 -6.34 9.22 -3.83
C ASP A 53 -6.38 9.81 -5.25
N ALA A 54 -5.33 9.59 -6.05
CA ALA A 54 -5.29 9.94 -7.47
C ALA A 54 -6.09 8.98 -8.37
N LEU A 55 -6.47 7.80 -7.88
CA LEU A 55 -7.15 6.79 -8.69
C LEU A 55 -8.61 7.20 -8.94
N GLN A 56 -9.03 7.20 -10.20
CA GLN A 56 -10.41 7.50 -10.58
C GLN A 56 -11.12 6.24 -11.09
N PRO A 57 -12.40 6.05 -10.76
CA PRO A 57 -13.15 4.84 -11.13
C PRO A 57 -13.42 4.70 -12.63
N ASP A 58 -13.32 5.79 -13.40
CA ASP A 58 -13.49 5.83 -14.85
C ASP A 58 -12.16 5.76 -15.62
N ASP A 59 -11.01 5.88 -14.96
CA ASP A 59 -9.69 5.72 -15.58
C ASP A 59 -9.23 4.25 -15.54
N ALA A 60 -9.80 3.45 -16.45
CA ALA A 60 -9.46 2.04 -16.60
C ALA A 60 -7.96 1.79 -16.83
N ALA A 61 -7.25 2.73 -17.47
CA ALA A 61 -5.82 2.60 -17.71
C ALA A 61 -5.01 2.81 -16.43
N ALA A 62 -5.38 3.79 -15.60
CA ALA A 62 -4.77 3.98 -14.29
C ALA A 62 -5.05 2.80 -13.35
N ILE A 63 -6.27 2.26 -13.35
CA ILE A 63 -6.66 1.08 -12.56
C ILE A 63 -5.80 -0.13 -12.96
N ALA A 64 -5.70 -0.42 -14.26
CA ALA A 64 -4.89 -1.54 -14.75
C ALA A 64 -3.41 -1.38 -14.36
N ARG A 65 -2.86 -0.17 -14.46
CA ARG A 65 -1.48 0.13 -13.99
C ARG A 65 -1.33 -0.07 -12.49
N ALA A 66 -2.28 0.41 -11.70
CA ALA A 66 -2.25 0.26 -10.24
C ALA A 66 -2.25 -1.22 -9.84
N LEU A 67 -3.09 -2.04 -10.47
CA LEU A 67 -3.12 -3.49 -10.21
C LEU A 67 -1.83 -4.18 -10.63
N ALA A 68 -1.24 -3.81 -11.78
CA ALA A 68 0.03 -4.37 -12.23
C ALA A 68 1.21 -4.02 -11.29
N VAL A 69 1.21 -2.81 -10.72
CA VAL A 69 2.29 -2.33 -9.83
C VAL A 69 2.12 -2.86 -8.41
N TYR A 70 0.91 -2.77 -7.85
CA TYR A 70 0.67 -3.04 -6.43
C TYR A 70 0.14 -4.45 -6.16
N GLY A 71 -0.49 -5.10 -7.14
CA GLY A 71 -1.01 -6.46 -7.02
C GLY A 71 0.06 -7.48 -6.60
N PRO A 72 1.22 -7.55 -7.27
CA PRO A 72 2.30 -8.47 -6.89
C PRO A 72 2.84 -8.20 -5.48
N ARG A 73 2.94 -6.92 -5.07
CA ARG A 73 3.41 -6.54 -3.73
C ARG A 73 2.44 -6.99 -2.64
N ALA A 74 1.14 -6.79 -2.85
CA ALA A 74 0.12 -7.24 -1.91
C ALA A 74 0.03 -8.76 -1.84
N TRP A 75 0.26 -9.46 -2.96
CA TRP A 75 0.36 -10.92 -2.97
C TRP A 75 1.57 -11.42 -2.18
N GLN A 76 2.75 -10.82 -2.36
CA GLN A 76 3.95 -11.15 -1.59
C GLN A 76 3.72 -10.97 -0.10
N LEU A 77 3.08 -9.85 0.30
CA LEU A 77 2.74 -9.62 1.71
C LEU A 77 1.81 -10.70 2.29
N ASN A 78 0.86 -11.21 1.50
CA ASN A 78 -0.07 -12.25 1.94
C ASN A 78 0.54 -13.66 1.89
N ALA A 79 1.57 -13.86 1.06
CA ALA A 79 2.26 -15.13 0.89
C ALA A 79 3.36 -15.35 1.96
N ASP A 80 3.85 -14.27 2.57
CA ASP A 80 4.80 -14.30 3.67
C ASP A 80 4.06 -13.98 4.99
N PRO A 81 3.49 -14.98 5.69
CA PRO A 81 2.96 -14.75 7.02
C PRO A 81 4.14 -14.45 7.95
N ALA A 82 4.36 -13.16 8.19
CA ALA A 82 5.26 -12.67 9.24
C ALA A 82 4.98 -13.37 10.59
#